data_AF-A0A5D2LV85-F1
#
_entry.id   AF-A0A5D2LV85-F1
#
_cell.length_a   1.000
_cell.length_b   1.000
_cell.length_c   1.000
_cell.angle_alpha   90.00
_cell.angle_beta   90.00
_cell.angle_gamma   90.00
#
_symmetry.space_group_name_H-M   'P 1'
#
loop_
_entity.id
_entity.type
_entity.pdbx_description
1 polymer ?
#
loop_
_entity_poly.entity_id
_entity_poly.type
_entity_poly.pdbx_seq_one_letter_code
_entity_poly.pdbx_strand_id
1 'polypeptide(L)'
;MGEGLKSYSAIIPRTYILSHCDFTANLTLTISNVINLDQLKGWYNNDDVVAEWKKVKETMFLNVHCFVSGPNLLLDVAAEFRYHIFSKELPLVLKAVLHGDSVLFAEHPELMDALVCVYFHSSLPKYNRMECWGPLKDAAEGKPGDQVKGLLTADKESSSSPSKWGRSPKSIFQALFTFLL
;
A
#
# COMPACT_ATOMS: atom_id res chain seq x y z
N MET A 1 -18.80 -24.18 23.93
CA MET A 1 -17.82 -24.29 22.83
C MET A 1 -17.37 -22.87 22.51
N GLY A 2 -16.21 -22.45 23.02
CA GLY A 2 -15.64 -21.15 22.69
C GLY A 2 -14.82 -21.29 21.42
N GLU A 3 -15.25 -20.66 20.34
CA GLU A 3 -14.49 -20.63 19.09
C GLU A 3 -13.14 -19.96 19.33
N GLY A 4 -12.07 -20.58 18.83
CA GLY A 4 -10.70 -20.21 19.10
C GLY A 4 -10.42 -18.78 18.65
N LEU A 5 -10.26 -17.88 19.62
CA LEU A 5 -9.69 -16.56 19.42
C LEU A 5 -8.22 -16.78 19.00
N LYS A 6 -7.96 -16.95 17.69
CA LYS A 6 -6.59 -17.02 17.15
C LYS A 6 -5.84 -15.80 17.67
N SER A 7 -4.82 -16.01 18.49
CA SER A 7 -4.12 -14.92 19.14
C SER A 7 -3.32 -14.11 18.13
N TYR A 8 -3.80 -12.91 17.82
CA TYR A 8 -3.14 -11.96 16.94
C TYR A 8 -1.77 -11.47 17.45
N SER A 9 -1.36 -11.87 18.66
CA SER A 9 0.00 -11.68 19.18
C SER A 9 1.07 -12.37 18.32
N ALA A 10 0.71 -13.39 17.55
CA ALA A 10 1.62 -14.02 16.59
C ALA A 10 1.78 -13.20 15.29
N ILE A 11 0.83 -12.30 15.01
CA ILE A 11 0.78 -11.50 13.77
C ILE A 11 1.34 -10.09 13.99
N ILE A 12 1.22 -9.51 15.18
CA ILE A 12 1.66 -8.15 15.48
C ILE A 12 2.74 -8.17 16.58
N PRO A 13 3.85 -7.43 16.43
CA PRO A 13 4.18 -6.56 15.30
C PRO A 13 4.63 -7.40 14.10
N ARG A 14 4.21 -7.02 12.90
CA ARG A 14 4.79 -7.52 11.66
C ARG A 14 4.71 -6.45 10.58
N THR A 15 5.88 -6.16 10.01
CA THR A 15 6.09 -5.08 9.06
C THR A 15 6.82 -5.57 7.83
N TYR A 16 6.48 -4.99 6.70
CA TYR A 16 7.05 -5.26 5.39
C TYR A 16 7.68 -3.98 4.87
N ILE A 17 8.91 -4.07 4.37
CA ILE A 17 9.56 -2.99 3.62
C ILE A 17 9.87 -3.54 2.25
N LEU A 18 9.29 -2.92 1.24
CA LEU A 18 9.54 -3.25 -0.16
C LEU A 18 10.41 -2.17 -0.76
N SER A 19 11.64 -2.52 -1.07
CA SER A 19 12.62 -1.63 -1.68
C SER A 19 12.84 -2.00 -3.13
N HIS A 20 12.71 -1.02 -4.02
CA HIS A 20 13.07 -1.17 -5.43
C HIS A 20 14.49 -0.65 -5.65
N CYS A 21 15.30 -1.40 -6.41
CA CYS A 21 16.62 -0.96 -6.85
C CYS A 21 16.58 -0.65 -8.34
N ASP A 22 16.60 0.63 -8.70
CA ASP A 22 16.48 1.10 -10.08
C ASP A 22 17.58 0.55 -11.00
N PHE A 23 18.79 0.35 -10.47
CA PHE A 23 19.92 -0.16 -11.24
C PHE A 23 19.75 -1.63 -11.64
N THR A 24 19.11 -2.44 -10.79
CA THR A 24 18.99 -3.88 -10.98
C THR A 24 17.59 -4.33 -11.35
N ALA A 25 16.60 -3.44 -11.27
CA ALA A 25 15.17 -3.73 -11.31
C ALA A 25 14.73 -4.79 -10.27
N ASN A 26 15.51 -4.99 -9.20
CA ASN A 26 15.18 -5.92 -8.14
C ASN A 26 14.19 -5.29 -7.16
N LEU A 27 13.14 -6.04 -6.83
CA LEU A 27 12.23 -5.75 -5.73
C LEU A 27 12.62 -6.62 -4.54
N THR A 28 13.03 -5.99 -3.44
CA THR A 28 13.45 -6.68 -2.21
C THR A 28 12.37 -6.53 -1.15
N LEU A 29 11.87 -7.65 -0.63
CA LEU A 29 10.96 -7.66 0.52
C LEU A 29 11.75 -7.96 1.80
N THR A 30 11.69 -7.05 2.76
CA THR A 30 12.17 -7.26 4.13
C THR A 30 10.97 -7.46 5.05
N ILE A 31 10.98 -8.54 5.83
CA ILE A 31 9.93 -8.86 6.82
C ILE A 31 10.54 -8.75 8.22
N SER A 32 9.87 -8.03 9.12
CA SER A 32 10.32 -7.86 10.50
C SER A 32 9.16 -8.02 11.47
N ASN A 33 9.45 -8.56 12.66
CA ASN A 33 8.50 -8.64 13.78
C ASN A 33 8.73 -7.53 14.82
N VAL A 34 9.57 -6.54 14.49
CA VAL A 34 9.90 -5.40 15.35
C VAL A 34 9.71 -4.13 14.55
N ILE A 35 9.04 -3.15 15.13
CA ILE A 35 8.91 -1.81 14.56
C ILE A 35 10.24 -1.10 14.77
N ASN A 36 11.07 -1.01 13.72
CA ASN A 36 12.33 -0.30 13.78
C ASN A 36 12.12 1.17 13.38
N LEU A 37 12.08 2.05 14.39
CA LEU A 37 11.90 3.50 14.20
C LEU A 37 13.01 4.15 13.37
N ASP A 38 14.22 3.56 13.33
CA ASP A 38 15.33 4.11 12.55
C ASP A 38 15.22 3.74 11.06
N GLN A 39 14.64 2.58 10.72
CA GLN A 39 14.24 2.27 9.33
C GLN A 39 13.16 3.23 8.83
N LEU A 40 12.21 3.61 9.68
CA LEU A 40 11.17 4.60 9.37
C LEU A 40 11.72 6.01 9.09
N LYS A 41 12.86 6.39 9.67
CA LYS A 41 13.49 7.71 9.41
C LYS A 41 14.15 7.80 8.03
N GLY A 42 14.70 6.70 7.52
CA GLY A 42 15.32 6.65 6.19
C GLY A 42 14.32 6.55 5.03
N TRP A 43 13.11 6.07 5.33
CA TRP A 43 12.05 5.84 4.36
C TRP A 43 11.65 7.07 3.54
N TYR A 44 11.72 8.27 4.13
CA TYR A 44 11.34 9.52 3.48
C TYR A 44 12.21 9.88 2.25
N ASN A 45 13.35 9.23 2.06
CA ASN A 45 14.28 9.54 0.97
C ASN A 45 14.32 8.45 -0.12
N ASN A 46 13.57 7.35 0.03
CA ASN A 46 13.62 6.20 -0.89
C ASN A 46 12.23 5.90 -1.48
N ASP A 47 12.21 5.21 -2.62
CA ASP A 47 10.99 4.65 -3.23
C ASP A 47 10.46 3.41 -2.50
N ASP A 48 10.79 3.24 -1.22
CA ASP A 48 10.34 2.09 -0.45
C ASP A 48 8.84 2.21 -0.15
N VAL A 49 8.16 1.06 -0.10
CA VAL A 49 6.80 0.95 0.41
C VAL A 49 6.85 0.20 1.72
N VAL A 50 6.27 0.79 2.77
CA VAL A 50 6.19 0.18 4.09
C VAL A 50 4.77 -0.32 4.30
N ALA A 51 4.59 -1.57 4.73
CA ALA A 51 3.30 -2.08 5.15
C ALA A 51 3.36 -2.65 6.56
N GLU A 52 2.32 -2.45 7.36
CA GLU A 52 2.24 -2.96 8.72
C GLU A 52 0.86 -3.54 9.01
N TRP A 53 0.83 -4.63 9.78
CA TRP A 53 -0.40 -5.16 10.33
C TRP A 53 -0.82 -4.35 11.55
N LYS A 54 -2.06 -3.88 11.55
CA LYS A 54 -2.69 -3.20 12.69
C LYS A 54 -4.02 -3.82 13.03
N LYS A 55 -4.25 -4.01 14.34
CA LYS A 55 -5.53 -4.43 14.89
C LYS A 55 -6.26 -3.20 15.42
N VAL A 56 -7.45 -2.93 14.89
CA VAL A 56 -8.37 -1.94 15.45
C VAL A 56 -9.61 -2.69 15.93
N LYS A 57 -9.83 -2.71 17.25
CA LYS A 57 -10.82 -3.59 17.90
C LYS A 57 -10.54 -5.06 17.56
N GLU A 58 -11.47 -5.74 16.89
CA GLU A 58 -11.35 -7.13 16.46
C GLU A 58 -11.07 -7.29 14.96
N THR A 59 -10.80 -6.20 14.25
CA THR A 59 -10.56 -6.20 12.80
C THR A 59 -9.10 -5.93 12.49
N MET A 60 -8.54 -6.72 11.58
CA MET A 60 -7.20 -6.54 11.06
C MET A 60 -7.19 -5.66 9.81
N PHE A 61 -6.18 -4.81 9.74
CA PHE A 61 -5.91 -3.90 8.63
C PHE A 61 -4.46 -4.05 8.21
N LEU A 62 -4.21 -4.07 6.91
CA LEU A 62 -2.89 -3.87 6.35
C LEU A 62 -2.75 -2.39 6.00
N ASN A 63 -2.00 -1.66 6.81
CA ASN A 63 -1.70 -0.26 6.55
C ASN A 63 -0.48 -0.19 5.65
N VAL A 64 -0.64 0.37 4.45
CA VAL A 64 0.43 0.57 3.48
C VAL A 64 0.77 2.04 3.41
N HIS A 65 2.04 2.37 3.44
CA HIS A 65 2.55 3.72 3.51
C HIS A 65 3.42 3.96 2.27
N CYS A 66 3.05 4.98 1.49
CA CYS A 66 3.76 5.42 0.30
C CYS A 66 4.18 6.88 0.48
N PHE A 67 5.46 7.17 0.31
CA PHE A 67 5.97 8.53 0.42
C PHE A 67 5.95 9.22 -0.94
N VAL A 68 5.04 10.17 -1.11
CA VAL A 68 4.77 10.85 -2.38
C VAL A 68 5.58 12.14 -2.50
N SER A 69 5.62 12.98 -1.47
CA SER A 69 6.48 14.17 -1.44
C SER A 69 6.75 14.68 -0.03
N GLY A 70 7.82 15.45 0.12
CA GLY A 70 8.26 16.04 1.39
C GLY A 70 8.32 17.57 1.34
N PRO A 71 8.94 18.23 2.32
CA PRO A 71 9.06 19.70 2.36
C PRO A 71 9.96 20.29 1.25
N ASN A 72 10.61 19.44 0.45
CA ASN A 72 11.51 19.85 -0.63
C ASN A 72 10.70 20.14 -1.91
N LEU A 73 10.79 21.37 -2.42
CA LEU A 73 10.04 21.85 -3.59
C LEU A 73 10.24 21.02 -4.87
N LEU A 74 11.39 20.34 -5.03
CA LEU A 74 11.62 19.45 -6.18
C LEU A 74 10.75 18.18 -6.13
N LEU A 75 10.51 17.63 -4.93
CA LEU A 75 9.65 16.47 -4.74
C LEU A 75 8.17 16.81 -4.99
N ASP A 76 7.77 18.07 -4.77
CA ASP A 76 6.41 18.53 -5.06
C ASP A 76 6.08 18.47 -6.55
N VAL A 77 7.06 18.75 -7.43
CA VAL A 77 6.88 18.64 -8.89
C VAL A 77 6.63 17.18 -9.31
N ALA A 78 7.30 16.23 -8.65
CA ALA A 78 7.16 14.82 -8.93
C ALA A 78 5.99 14.14 -8.18
N ALA A 79 5.32 14.83 -7.26
CA ALA A 79 4.27 14.26 -6.41
C ALA A 79 3.13 13.62 -7.21
N GLU A 80 2.71 14.28 -8.31
CA GLU A 80 1.69 13.72 -9.20
C GLU A 80 2.15 12.40 -9.82
N PHE A 81 3.38 12.36 -10.34
CA PHE A 81 3.93 11.15 -10.93
C PHE A 81 4.07 10.05 -9.89
N ARG A 82 4.71 10.32 -8.75
CA ARG A 82 4.90 9.35 -7.65
C ARG A 82 3.58 8.77 -7.16
N TYR A 83 2.57 9.63 -6.96
CA TYR A 83 1.22 9.18 -6.62
C TYR A 83 0.70 8.15 -7.64
N HIS A 84 0.73 8.46 -8.94
CA HIS A 84 0.23 7.56 -9.99
C HIS A 84 1.02 6.25 -10.08
N ILE A 85 2.33 6.32 -9.88
CA ILE A 85 3.23 5.16 -9.91
C ILE A 85 2.87 4.20 -8.78
N PHE A 86 2.82 4.70 -7.55
CA PHE A 86 2.41 3.89 -6.41
C PHE A 86 1.01 3.33 -6.61
N SER A 87 0.02 4.14 -7.01
CA SER A 87 -1.34 3.66 -7.28
C SER A 87 -1.39 2.56 -8.35
N LYS A 88 -0.47 2.56 -9.32
CA LYS A 88 -0.44 1.53 -10.36
C LYS A 88 0.32 0.27 -9.94
N GLU A 89 1.39 0.43 -9.19
CA GLU A 89 2.31 -0.68 -8.88
C GLU A 89 2.05 -1.34 -7.53
N LEU A 90 1.27 -0.73 -6.64
CA LEU A 90 0.87 -1.30 -5.34
C LEU A 90 0.30 -2.73 -5.40
N PRO A 91 -0.50 -3.13 -6.42
CA PRO A 91 -0.92 -4.53 -6.53
C PRO A 91 0.25 -5.51 -6.62
N LEU A 92 1.37 -5.13 -7.26
CA LEU A 92 2.58 -5.94 -7.31
C LEU A 92 3.27 -6.00 -5.94
N VAL A 93 3.31 -4.89 -5.22
CA VAL A 93 3.82 -4.81 -3.84
C VAL A 93 3.04 -5.77 -2.93
N LEU A 94 1.71 -5.73 -3.00
CA LEU A 94 0.84 -6.61 -2.20
C LEU A 94 1.04 -8.09 -2.57
N LYS A 95 1.21 -8.41 -3.85
CA LYS A 95 1.58 -9.77 -4.28
C LYS A 95 2.92 -10.21 -3.70
N ALA A 96 3.92 -9.34 -3.70
CA ALA A 96 5.22 -9.67 -3.11
C ALA A 96 5.09 -9.98 -1.61
N VAL A 97 4.25 -9.25 -0.86
CA VAL A 97 3.93 -9.58 0.55
C VAL A 97 3.27 -10.96 0.66
N LEU A 98 2.23 -11.24 -0.14
CA LEU A 98 1.52 -12.52 -0.13
C LEU A 98 2.45 -13.71 -0.42
N HIS A 99 3.34 -13.56 -1.40
CA HIS A 99 4.29 -14.61 -1.77
C HIS A 99 5.43 -14.75 -0.76
N GLY A 100 6.02 -13.63 -0.35
CA GLY A 100 7.18 -13.63 0.55
C GLY A 100 6.85 -14.03 1.98
N ASP A 101 5.60 -13.85 2.41
CA ASP A 101 5.11 -14.25 3.72
C ASP A 101 4.04 -15.36 3.66
N SER A 102 4.19 -16.27 2.69
CA SER A 102 3.21 -17.31 2.40
C SER A 102 2.88 -18.22 3.60
N VAL A 103 3.82 -18.43 4.53
CA VAL A 103 3.60 -19.21 5.76
C VAL A 103 2.55 -18.52 6.65
N LEU A 104 2.64 -17.20 6.84
CA LEU A 104 1.65 -16.45 7.61
C LEU A 104 0.25 -16.61 7.01
N PHE A 105 0.13 -16.48 5.69
CA PHE A 105 -1.17 -16.57 5.01
C PHE A 105 -1.72 -18.01 4.98
N ALA A 106 -0.87 -19.03 5.06
CA ALA A 106 -1.30 -20.41 5.21
C ALA A 106 -1.86 -20.68 6.62
N GLU A 107 -1.25 -20.12 7.66
CA GLU A 107 -1.70 -20.26 9.05
C GLU A 107 -2.91 -19.36 9.38
N HIS A 108 -2.97 -18.20 8.73
CA HIS A 108 -3.96 -17.14 8.92
C HIS A 108 -4.66 -16.75 7.60
N PRO A 109 -5.42 -17.66 6.98
CA PRO A 109 -6.11 -17.38 5.71
C PRO A 109 -7.13 -16.23 5.83
N GLU A 110 -7.63 -15.96 7.05
CA GLU A 110 -8.52 -14.82 7.33
C GLU A 110 -7.91 -13.45 6.97
N LEU A 111 -6.58 -13.34 6.91
CA LEU A 111 -5.90 -12.09 6.54
C LEU A 111 -6.10 -11.72 5.06
N MET A 112 -6.49 -12.67 4.21
CA MET A 112 -6.82 -12.39 2.80
C MET A 112 -8.04 -11.48 2.64
N ASP A 113 -8.92 -11.46 3.65
CA ASP A 113 -10.11 -10.61 3.72
C ASP A 113 -9.89 -9.31 4.48
N ALA A 114 -8.69 -9.11 5.07
CA ALA A 114 -8.36 -7.89 5.79
C ALA A 114 -8.35 -6.67 4.85
N LEU A 115 -8.81 -5.53 5.35
CA LEU A 115 -8.84 -4.29 4.57
C LEU A 115 -7.44 -3.72 4.40
N VAL A 116 -7.14 -3.29 3.18
CA VAL A 116 -5.91 -2.57 2.84
C VAL A 116 -6.19 -1.07 2.88
N CYS A 117 -5.51 -0.37 3.77
CA CYS A 117 -5.55 1.08 3.88
C CYS A 117 -4.22 1.65 3.37
N VAL A 118 -4.27 2.37 2.25
CA VAL A 118 -3.08 2.98 1.63
C VAL A 118 -3.00 4.45 2.00
N TYR A 119 -1.92 4.84 2.66
CA TYR A 119 -1.60 6.21 3.05
C TYR A 119 -0.57 6.78 2.09
N PHE A 120 -0.99 7.74 1.29
CA PHE A 120 -0.11 8.56 0.46
C PHE A 120 0.31 9.78 1.28
N HIS A 121 1.58 9.83 1.68
CA HIS A 121 2.14 10.90 2.50
C HIS A 121 2.73 11.98 1.59
N SER A 122 2.21 13.20 1.69
CA SER A 122 2.64 14.32 0.85
C SER A 122 2.57 15.63 1.61
N SER A 123 3.46 16.56 1.30
CA SER A 123 3.35 17.99 1.64
C SER A 123 2.19 18.68 0.89
N LEU A 124 1.81 18.17 -0.28
CA LEU A 124 0.74 18.71 -1.10
C LEU A 124 -0.62 18.12 -0.69
N PRO A 125 -1.61 18.95 -0.26
CA PRO A 125 -2.89 18.46 0.22
C PRO A 125 -3.66 17.57 -0.77
N LYS A 126 -3.49 17.78 -2.08
CA LYS A 126 -4.12 16.96 -3.15
C LYS A 126 -3.74 15.47 -3.06
N TYR A 127 -2.50 15.19 -2.66
CA TYR A 127 -1.92 13.84 -2.63
C TYR A 127 -1.74 13.29 -1.21
N ASN A 128 -1.86 14.13 -0.18
CA ASN A 128 -1.80 13.69 1.20
C ASN A 128 -3.14 13.08 1.65
N ARG A 129 -3.33 11.78 1.43
CA ARG A 129 -4.62 11.12 1.67
C ARG A 129 -4.51 9.64 1.97
N MET A 130 -5.55 9.11 2.59
CA MET A 130 -5.75 7.69 2.80
C MET A 130 -6.81 7.16 1.84
N GLU A 131 -6.54 6.02 1.22
CA GLU A 131 -7.46 5.30 0.34
C GLU A 131 -7.71 3.89 0.88
N CYS A 132 -8.97 3.47 0.91
CA CYS A 132 -9.34 2.09 1.22
C CYS A 132 -9.39 1.28 -0.08
N TRP A 133 -8.54 0.27 -0.20
CA TRP A 133 -8.42 -0.54 -1.41
C TRP A 133 -9.22 -1.84 -1.33
N GLY A 134 -9.98 -2.03 -0.25
CA GLY A 134 -10.78 -3.23 -0.02
C GLY A 134 -9.96 -4.40 0.53
N PRO A 135 -10.49 -5.62 0.45
CA PRO A 135 -9.82 -6.83 0.91
C PRO A 135 -8.46 -7.06 0.24
N LEU A 136 -7.48 -7.58 0.98
CA LEU A 136 -6.12 -7.81 0.49
C LEU A 136 -6.08 -8.65 -0.80
N LYS A 137 -6.91 -9.70 -0.89
CA LYS A 137 -7.01 -10.53 -2.09
C LYS A 137 -7.43 -9.75 -3.34
N ASP A 138 -8.34 -8.78 -3.20
CA ASP A 138 -8.86 -8.00 -4.32
C ASP A 138 -7.89 -6.86 -4.68
N ALA A 139 -7.33 -6.21 -3.66
CA ALA A 139 -6.34 -5.15 -3.81
C ALA A 139 -5.07 -5.64 -4.53
N ALA A 140 -4.59 -6.86 -4.22
CA ALA A 140 -3.45 -7.48 -4.87
C ALA A 140 -3.70 -7.82 -6.36
N GLU A 141 -4.96 -8.02 -6.75
CA GLU A 141 -5.34 -8.22 -8.14
C GLU A 141 -5.45 -6.91 -8.93
N GLY A 142 -5.35 -5.77 -8.25
CA GLY A 142 -5.55 -4.45 -8.85
C GLY A 142 -7.00 -4.20 -9.24
N LYS A 143 -7.94 -4.94 -8.64
CA LYS A 143 -9.37 -4.64 -8.75
C LYS A 143 -9.61 -3.42 -7.85
N PRO A 144 -9.98 -2.25 -8.41
CA PRO A 144 -10.38 -1.14 -7.58
C PRO A 144 -11.53 -1.62 -6.69
N GLY A 145 -11.41 -1.43 -5.38
CA GLY A 145 -12.54 -1.53 -4.49
C GLY A 145 -13.54 -0.45 -4.87
N ASP A 146 -14.45 -0.77 -5.80
CA ASP A 146 -15.69 -0.01 -5.91
C ASP A 146 -16.32 -0.10 -4.51
N GLN A 147 -16.44 1.06 -3.86
CA GLN A 147 -17.10 1.29 -2.57
C GLN A 147 -16.23 1.25 -1.31
N VAL A 148 -15.60 2.38 -0.96
CA VAL A 148 -15.85 3.10 0.31
C VAL A 148 -15.69 4.61 0.07
N LYS A 149 -16.62 5.21 -0.69
CA LYS A 149 -16.84 6.67 -0.68
C LYS A 149 -17.92 7.09 0.34
N GLY A 150 -18.47 6.12 1.08
CA GLY A 150 -19.71 6.28 1.83
C GLY A 150 -19.61 6.47 3.34
N LEU A 151 -18.42 6.53 3.96
CA LEU A 151 -18.31 6.64 5.42
C LEU A 151 -17.83 8.00 5.95
N LEU A 152 -17.44 8.97 5.11
CA LEU A 152 -17.01 10.30 5.57
C LEU A 152 -17.49 11.51 4.75
N THR A 153 -18.49 11.37 3.89
CA THR A 153 -19.11 12.55 3.25
C THR A 153 -20.60 12.33 3.06
N ALA A 154 -21.40 12.81 4.02
CA ALA A 154 -22.74 13.26 3.72
C ALA A 154 -22.63 14.59 2.93
N ASP A 155 -23.51 14.73 1.95
CA ASP A 155 -23.85 15.94 1.18
C ASP A 155 -22.90 16.36 0.04
N LYS A 156 -23.10 15.78 -1.15
CA LYS A 156 -23.76 16.45 -2.30
C LYS A 156 -23.68 15.61 -3.58
N GLU A 157 -24.80 15.57 -4.29
CA GLU A 157 -25.00 14.96 -5.61
C GLU A 157 -24.17 15.62 -6.73
N SER A 158 -23.64 14.82 -7.65
CA SER A 158 -24.15 14.72 -9.04
C SER A 158 -23.09 14.31 -10.09
N SER A 159 -23.47 13.31 -10.87
CA SER A 159 -23.24 13.11 -12.32
C SER A 159 -21.92 12.61 -12.92
N SER A 160 -22.12 11.63 -13.80
CA SER A 160 -21.38 11.25 -15.02
C SER A 160 -20.25 10.19 -14.95
N SER A 161 -20.57 9.01 -15.51
CA SER A 161 -19.66 8.10 -16.24
C SER A 161 -19.52 8.59 -17.71
N PRO A 162 -18.52 8.18 -18.53
CA PRO A 162 -18.15 6.79 -18.87
C PRO A 162 -16.61 6.62 -19.03
N SER A 163 -15.93 5.55 -19.46
CA SER A 163 -16.20 4.31 -20.22
C SER A 163 -15.02 3.31 -20.01
N LYS A 164 -15.14 2.11 -20.60
CA LYS A 164 -14.30 0.90 -20.38
C LYS A 164 -12.99 0.84 -21.20
N TRP A 165 -11.95 0.32 -20.53
CA TRP A 165 -10.95 -0.71 -20.90
C TRP A 165 -10.10 -0.62 -22.18
N GLY A 166 -8.78 -0.81 -22.03
CA GLY A 166 -7.98 -1.52 -23.05
C GLY A 166 -6.48 -1.20 -23.18
N ARG A 167 -5.64 -1.69 -22.25
CA ARG A 167 -4.30 -2.29 -22.51
C ARG A 167 -3.58 -2.49 -21.19
N SER A 168 -3.13 -3.71 -20.91
CA SER A 168 -2.11 -3.97 -19.89
C SER A 168 -0.73 -3.67 -20.48
N PRO A 169 0.05 -2.73 -19.94
CA PRO A 169 1.50 -2.75 -20.07
C PRO A 169 2.07 -3.50 -18.87
N LYS A 170 3.12 -4.30 -19.12
CA LYS A 170 4.00 -4.87 -18.10
C LYS A 170 4.37 -3.79 -17.07
N SER A 171 4.48 -4.19 -15.81
CA SER A 171 4.83 -3.34 -14.65
C SER A 171 5.79 -2.21 -15.04
N ILE A 172 5.39 -0.95 -14.79
CA ILE A 172 6.14 0.24 -15.21
C ILE A 172 7.31 0.52 -14.25
N PHE A 173 7.65 -0.38 -13.34
CA PHE A 173 8.92 -0.30 -12.60
C PHE A 173 10.15 -0.21 -13.52
N GLN A 174 10.02 -0.60 -14.80
CA GLN A 174 11.09 -0.44 -15.79
C GLN A 174 11.25 0.97 -16.39
N ALA A 175 10.39 1.96 -16.11
CA ALA A 175 10.37 3.20 -16.90
C ALA A 175 10.46 4.53 -16.14
N LEU A 176 10.76 4.58 -14.85
CA LEU A 176 10.92 5.87 -14.15
C LEU A 176 12.37 6.29 -14.02
N PHE A 177 12.85 6.58 -15.23
CA PHE A 177 13.97 7.43 -15.59
C PHE A 177 14.06 8.71 -14.74
N THR A 178 15.17 8.82 -13.99
CA THR A 178 16.05 10.02 -13.94
C THR A 178 15.50 11.39 -13.51
N PHE A 179 14.33 11.53 -12.88
CA PHE A 179 13.83 12.83 -12.40
C PHE A 179 13.58 12.92 -10.88
N LEU A 180 14.17 12.03 -10.08
CA LEU A 180 14.03 12.02 -8.62
C LEU A 180 15.37 12.22 -7.87
N LEU A 181 16.27 13.04 -8.44
CA LEU A 181 17.41 13.63 -7.73
C LEU A 181 17.05 15.02 -7.22
#